data_AF-A0A845HAP8-F1
#
_entry.id   AF-A0A845HAP8-F1
#
_cell.length_a   1.000
_cell.length_b   1.000
_cell.length_c   1.000
_cell.angle_alpha   90.00
_cell.angle_beta   90.00
_cell.angle_gamma   90.00
#
_symmetry.space_group_name_H-M   'P 1'
#
loop_
_entity.id
_entity.type
_entity.pdbx_description
1 polymer ?
#
loop_
_entity_poly.entity_id
_entity_poly.type
_entity_poly.pdbx_seq_one_letter_code
_entity_poly.pdbx_strand_id
1 'polypeptide(L)'
;MGRPVHFEIHASRPGINGGLLPRRGPAPEAQQSVNAFVCTVDVDNLDDMLVQVAALKAEVAVPKTAIPGIGWLAYLKDHDGNLFA
;
A
#
# COMPACT_ATOMS: atom_id res chain seq x y z
N MET A 1 -17.13 -3.20 21.72
CA MET A 1 -15.85 -3.80 21.29
C MET A 1 -16.06 -4.31 19.88
N GLY A 2 -15.64 -3.53 18.88
CA GLY A 2 -15.88 -3.85 17.47
C GLY A 2 -15.15 -5.12 17.05
N ARG A 3 -15.78 -5.98 16.27
CA ARG A 3 -15.14 -7.19 15.71
C ARG A 3 -13.87 -6.76 14.95
N PRO A 4 -12.72 -7.45 15.11
CA PRO A 4 -11.55 -7.15 14.30
C PRO A 4 -11.95 -7.30 12.83
N VAL A 5 -11.79 -6.22 12.06
CA VAL A 5 -11.96 -6.23 10.62
C VAL A 5 -10.83 -7.07 10.03
N HIS A 6 -11.16 -8.30 9.67
CA HIS A 6 -10.28 -9.17 8.90
C HIS A 6 -10.58 -8.92 7.43
N PHE A 7 -9.62 -8.34 6.71
CA PHE A 7 -9.68 -8.21 5.27
C PHE A 7 -8.88 -9.36 4.67
N GLU A 8 -9.57 -10.30 4.05
CA GLU A 8 -8.94 -11.35 3.25
C GLU A 8 -8.76 -10.85 1.82
N ILE A 9 -7.56 -11.03 1.27
CA ILE A 9 -7.30 -10.77 -0.14
C ILE A 9 -7.63 -12.05 -0.92
N HIS A 10 -8.69 -11.99 -1.73
CA HIS A 10 -9.13 -13.11 -2.54
C HIS A 10 -8.52 -12.99 -3.94
N ALA A 11 -7.60 -13.88 -4.29
CA ALA A 11 -7.02 -13.96 -5.64
C ALA A 11 -7.66 -15.10 -6.44
N SER A 12 -7.85 -14.89 -7.76
CA SER A 12 -8.37 -15.92 -8.68
C SER A 12 -7.35 -16.99 -9.06
N ARG A 13 -6.11 -16.89 -8.55
CA ARG A 13 -5.01 -17.83 -8.79
C ARG A 13 -4.53 -18.45 -7.47
N PRO A 14 -4.00 -19.69 -7.48
CA PRO A 14 -3.48 -20.33 -6.27
C PRO A 14 -2.36 -19.52 -5.61
N GLY A 15 -2.46 -19.25 -4.31
CA GLY A 15 -1.46 -18.53 -3.52
C GLY A 15 -1.84 -18.43 -2.04
N ILE A 16 -0.97 -17.85 -1.20
CA ILE A 16 -1.35 -17.47 0.17
C ILE A 16 -2.29 -16.28 0.04
N ASN A 17 -3.56 -16.49 0.36
CA ASN A 17 -4.51 -15.39 0.57
C ASN A 17 -4.03 -14.64 1.82
N GLY A 18 -3.32 -13.53 1.59
CA GLY A 18 -2.85 -12.67 2.66
C GLY A 18 -4.04 -12.01 3.39
N GLY A 19 -3.76 -11.39 4.52
CA GLY A 19 -4.76 -10.60 5.23
C GLY A 19 -4.14 -9.46 6.00
N LEU A 20 -4.90 -8.38 6.13
CA LEU A 20 -4.52 -7.26 6.99
C LEU A 20 -5.03 -7.53 8.41
N LEU A 21 -4.14 -7.33 9.39
CA LEU A 21 -4.47 -7.41 10.80
C LEU A 21 -4.45 -5.99 11.40
N PRO A 22 -5.34 -5.68 12.35
CA PRO A 22 -5.26 -4.42 13.08
C PRO A 22 -3.91 -4.26 13.77
N ARG A 23 -3.31 -3.07 13.63
CA ARG A 23 -2.07 -2.71 14.31
C ARG A 23 -2.26 -2.78 15.82
N ARG A 24 -1.29 -3.40 16.51
CA ARG A 24 -1.18 -3.37 17.98
C ARG A 24 -0.07 -2.39 18.38
N GLY A 25 -0.45 -1.21 18.86
CA GLY A 25 0.48 -0.13 19.22
C GLY A 25 0.18 1.18 18.47
N PRO A 26 0.92 2.27 18.76
CA PRO A 26 0.75 3.54 18.06
C PRO A 26 1.12 3.41 16.57
N ALA A 27 0.56 4.29 15.75
CA ALA A 27 1.01 4.45 14.37
C ALA A 27 2.46 4.95 14.33
N PRO A 28 3.25 4.61 13.29
CA PRO A 28 4.55 5.24 13.08
C PRO A 28 4.43 6.78 13.04
N GLU A 29 5.43 7.46 13.61
CA GLU A 29 5.51 8.91 13.44
C GLU A 29 5.92 9.25 12.01
N ALA A 30 5.54 10.45 11.55
CA ALA A 30 5.93 10.93 10.24
C ALA A 30 7.47 10.94 10.09
N GLN A 31 7.96 10.51 8.93
CA GLN A 31 9.40 10.42 8.59
C GLN A 31 10.20 9.39 9.40
N GLN A 32 9.57 8.51 10.19
CA GLN A 32 10.27 7.35 10.74
C GLN A 32 10.65 6.34 9.66
N SER A 33 11.66 5.52 9.96
CA SER A 33 12.05 4.37 9.13
C SER A 33 10.88 3.43 8.88
N VAL A 34 10.91 2.75 7.73
CA VAL A 34 9.92 1.73 7.36
C VAL A 34 9.82 0.67 8.45
N ASN A 35 8.63 0.49 9.01
CA ASN A 35 8.38 -0.38 10.17
C ASN A 35 7.50 -1.61 9.86
N ALA A 36 7.17 -1.81 8.59
CA ALA A 36 6.37 -2.91 8.08
C ALA A 36 6.89 -3.35 6.69
N PHE A 37 6.47 -4.53 6.24
CA PHE A 37 6.73 -4.96 4.88
C PHE A 37 6.00 -4.06 3.88
N VAL A 38 6.69 -3.59 2.83
CA VAL A 38 6.07 -2.83 1.75
C VAL A 38 5.42 -3.82 0.79
N CYS A 39 4.09 -3.91 0.84
CA CYS A 39 3.34 -4.66 -0.15
C CYS A 39 3.34 -3.90 -1.48
N THR A 40 3.74 -4.58 -2.55
CA THR A 40 3.70 -4.03 -3.92
C THR A 40 2.55 -4.65 -4.70
N VAL A 41 1.75 -3.82 -5.35
CA VAL A 41 0.58 -4.24 -6.13
C VAL A 41 0.80 -3.93 -7.60
N ASP A 42 0.74 -4.97 -8.44
CA ASP A 42 0.71 -4.85 -9.89
C ASP A 42 -0.58 -4.13 -10.33
N VAL A 43 -0.43 -3.17 -11.23
CA VAL A 43 -1.55 -2.50 -11.91
C VAL A 43 -1.26 -2.34 -13.40
N ASP A 44 -2.31 -2.41 -14.21
CA ASP A 44 -2.20 -2.29 -15.67
C ASP A 44 -1.63 -0.93 -16.12
N ASN A 45 -2.00 0.15 -15.43
CA ASN A 45 -1.50 1.51 -15.69
C ASN A 45 -1.33 2.32 -14.40
N LEU A 46 -0.08 2.60 -14.05
CA LEU A 46 0.26 3.37 -12.85
C LEU A 46 -0.22 4.83 -12.91
N ASP A 47 -0.27 5.47 -14.07
CA ASP A 47 -0.72 6.87 -14.17
C ASP A 47 -2.21 7.00 -13.85
N ASP A 48 -3.03 6.11 -14.39
CA ASP A 48 -4.47 6.08 -14.11
C ASP A 48 -4.72 5.79 -12.63
N MET A 49 -3.91 4.91 -12.03
CA MET A 49 -3.99 4.61 -10.60
C MET A 49 -3.63 5.83 -9.75
N LEU A 50 -2.58 6.58 -10.11
CA LEU A 50 -2.17 7.79 -9.40
C LEU A 50 -3.24 8.89 -9.43
N VAL A 51 -4.01 8.99 -10.51
CA VAL A 51 -5.18 9.89 -10.58
C VAL A 51 -6.27 9.48 -9.58
N GLN A 52 -6.57 8.18 -9.50
CA GLN A 52 -7.60 7.67 -8.60
C GLN A 52 -7.26 7.88 -7.13
N VAL A 53 -6.02 7.56 -6.73
CA VAL A 53 -5.60 7.72 -5.33
C VAL A 53 -5.44 9.17 -4.92
N ALA A 54 -5.09 10.07 -5.85
CA ALA A 54 -5.14 11.50 -5.60
C ALA A 54 -6.56 11.98 -5.26
N ALA A 55 -7.59 11.46 -5.96
CA ALA A 55 -8.99 11.74 -5.63
C ALA A 55 -9.41 11.18 -4.26
N LEU A 56 -8.80 10.07 -3.83
CA LEU A 56 -8.96 9.48 -2.49
C LEU A 56 -8.11 10.18 -1.41
N LYS A 57 -7.33 11.20 -1.78
CA LYS A 57 -6.43 11.95 -0.89
C LYS A 57 -5.31 11.10 -0.27
N ALA A 58 -4.88 10.05 -0.97
CA ALA A 58 -3.69 9.32 -0.57
C ALA A 58 -2.44 10.23 -0.62
N GLU A 59 -1.53 10.07 0.33
CA GLU A 59 -0.26 10.79 0.33
C GLU A 59 0.74 10.04 -0.57
N VAL A 60 1.30 10.74 -1.56
CA VAL A 60 2.42 10.23 -2.35
C VAL A 60 3.71 10.43 -1.56
N ALA A 61 4.30 9.35 -1.07
CA ALA A 61 5.55 9.37 -0.31
C ALA A 61 6.77 9.42 -1.24
N VAL A 62 6.74 8.66 -2.33
CA VAL A 62 7.75 8.72 -3.40
C VAL A 62 7.02 8.81 -4.73
N PRO A 63 7.25 9.86 -5.53
CA PRO A 63 6.63 10.01 -6.85
C PRO A 63 6.98 8.85 -7.79
N LYS A 64 6.15 8.68 -8.84
CA LYS A 64 6.40 7.73 -9.92
C LYS A 64 7.83 7.88 -10.43
N THR A 65 8.58 6.78 -10.33
CA THR A 65 9.99 6.70 -10.70
C THR A 65 10.20 5.47 -11.56
N ALA A 66 11.07 5.58 -12.57
CA ALA A 66 11.48 4.43 -13.38
C ALA A 66 12.40 3.52 -12.55
N ILE A 67 12.10 2.23 -12.54
CA ILE A 67 12.98 1.18 -12.04
C ILE A 67 13.59 0.51 -13.28
N PRO A 68 14.87 0.78 -13.61
CA PRO A 68 15.49 0.29 -14.84
C PRO A 68 15.38 -1.23 -14.98
N GLY A 69 14.87 -1.67 -16.14
CA GLY A 69 14.70 -3.09 -16.45
C GLY A 69 13.49 -3.78 -15.81
N ILE A 70 12.70 -3.08 -14.98
CA ILE A 70 11.53 -3.65 -14.29
C ILE A 70 10.24 -2.94 -14.73
N GLY A 71 10.19 -1.61 -14.60
CA GLY A 71 8.98 -0.85 -14.89
C GLY A 71 8.92 0.49 -14.16
N TRP A 72 7.71 0.92 -13.82
CA TRP A 72 7.44 2.14 -13.06
C TRP A 72 6.91 1.81 -11.67
N LEU A 73 7.31 2.59 -10.68
CA LEU A 73 6.90 2.40 -9.29
C LEU A 73 6.62 3.74 -8.63
N ALA A 74 5.61 3.81 -7.76
CA ALA A 74 5.38 4.93 -6.86
C ALA A 74 5.14 4.37 -5.46
N TYR A 75 5.43 5.16 -4.42
CA TYR A 75 5.12 4.76 -3.05
C TYR A 75 4.06 5.71 -2.47
N LEU A 76 3.06 5.13 -1.84
CA LEU A 76 1.95 5.85 -1.22
C LEU A 76 1.87 5.50 0.26
N LYS A 77 1.25 6.40 1.03
CA LYS A 77 0.79 6.10 2.38
C LYS A 77 -0.71 5.98 2.44
N ASP A 78 -1.18 4.98 3.17
CA ASP A 78 -2.57 4.92 3.58
C ASP A 78 -2.83 5.84 4.79
N HIS A 79 -4.09 5.92 5.22
CA HIS A 79 -4.48 6.77 6.36
C HIS A 79 -3.90 6.31 7.72
N ASP A 80 -3.39 5.09 7.81
CA ASP A 80 -2.74 4.55 9.00
C ASP A 80 -1.20 4.77 8.98
N GLY A 81 -0.70 5.44 7.95
CA GLY A 81 0.72 5.73 7.76
C GLY A 81 1.54 4.55 7.23
N ASN A 82 0.89 3.51 6.70
CA ASN A 82 1.57 2.37 6.10
C ASN A 82 2.08 2.74 4.71
N LEU A 83 3.35 2.42 4.43
CA LEU A 83 3.93 2.58 3.11
C LEU A 83 3.61 1.35 2.24
N PHE A 84 3.08 1.57 1.05
CA PHE A 84 2.85 0.54 0.03
C PHE A 84 3.22 1.09 -1.36
N ALA A 85 3.34 0.19 -2.34
CA ALA A 85 3.74 0.53 -3.70
C ALA A 85 2.86 -0.14 -4.76
#